data_AF-A0A0C9W9G9-F1
#
_entry.id   AF-A0A0C9W9G9-F1
#
_cell.length_a   1.000
_cell.length_b   1.000
_cell.length_c   1.000
_cell.angle_alpha   90.00
_cell.angle_beta   90.00
_cell.angle_gamma   90.00
#
_symmetry.space_group_name_H-M   'P 1'
#
loop_
_entity.id
_entity.type
_entity.pdbx_description
1 polymer ?
#
loop_
_entity_poly.entity_id
_entity_poly.type
_entity_poly.pdbx_seq_one_letter_code
_entity_poly.pdbx_strand_id
1 'polypeptide(L)'
;AESSERAESPSAPTFISPVSPLPPPSAPYIIAPPVPSASTIPFVHPAAYAPPAPASITPPPSIEPIRVPVRPAETRTARTVELTPSILAKAQKHCRFAISALDYEDAEQAKKELRAALEILGG
;
A
#
# COMPACT_ATOMS: atom_id res chain seq x y z
N ALA A 1 -66.03 -35.56 13.00
CA ALA A 1 -66.58 -34.52 12.11
C ALA A 1 -65.98 -33.19 12.58
N GLU A 2 -65.27 -32.41 11.80
CA GLU A 2 -65.01 -32.46 10.36
C GLU A 2 -63.84 -31.52 10.07
N SER A 3 -63.14 -31.85 9.00
CA SER A 3 -61.93 -31.27 8.44
C SER A 3 -62.04 -29.79 8.05
N SER A 4 -60.92 -29.06 8.05
CA SER A 4 -60.57 -28.18 6.91
C SER A 4 -59.12 -27.73 6.99
N GLU A 5 -58.31 -28.54 6.34
CA GLU A 5 -57.03 -28.24 5.74
C GLU A 5 -57.17 -27.03 4.81
N ARG A 6 -56.41 -25.95 5.06
CA ARG A 6 -56.21 -24.90 4.05
C ARG A 6 -54.78 -24.98 3.56
N ALA A 7 -54.64 -25.62 2.40
CA ALA A 7 -53.44 -25.60 1.59
C ALA A 7 -53.10 -24.14 1.23
N GLU A 8 -51.92 -23.69 1.65
CA GLU A 8 -51.36 -22.41 1.25
C GLU A 8 -50.59 -22.62 -0.07
N SER A 9 -51.11 -22.02 -1.14
CA SER A 9 -50.53 -22.08 -2.49
C SER A 9 -49.10 -21.52 -2.53
N PRO A 10 -48.16 -22.15 -3.27
CA PRO A 10 -46.88 -21.52 -3.56
C PRO A 10 -47.07 -20.40 -4.60
N SER A 11 -46.81 -19.16 -4.19
CA SER A 11 -46.80 -18.00 -5.07
C SER A 11 -45.61 -18.08 -6.04
N ALA A 12 -45.89 -17.83 -7.32
CA ALA A 12 -44.95 -17.89 -8.44
C ALA A 12 -43.75 -16.92 -8.28
N PRO A 13 -42.59 -17.20 -8.90
CA PRO A 13 -41.45 -16.30 -8.89
C PRO A 13 -41.72 -15.05 -9.74
N THR A 14 -41.61 -13.88 -9.12
CA THR A 14 -41.63 -12.58 -9.80
C THR A 14 -40.41 -12.44 -10.71
N PHE A 15 -40.65 -12.26 -12.01
CA PHE A 15 -39.64 -11.97 -13.01
C PHE A 15 -39.14 -10.53 -12.80
N ILE A 16 -37.89 -10.36 -12.34
CA ILE A 16 -37.27 -9.05 -12.14
C ILE A 16 -36.70 -8.58 -13.49
N SER A 17 -37.30 -7.55 -14.07
CA SER A 17 -36.80 -6.91 -15.30
C SER A 17 -35.43 -6.25 -15.06
N PRO A 18 -34.46 -6.34 -15.99
CA PRO A 18 -33.18 -5.65 -15.86
C PRO A 18 -33.39 -4.14 -16.03
N VAL A 19 -32.98 -3.36 -15.02
CA VAL A 19 -32.95 -1.90 -15.09
C VAL A 19 -31.79 -1.49 -16.02
N SER A 20 -32.08 -0.69 -17.05
CA SER A 20 -31.03 -0.13 -17.91
C SER A 20 -30.13 0.82 -17.11
N PRO A 21 -28.80 0.77 -17.26
CA PRO A 21 -27.89 1.69 -16.60
C PRO A 21 -28.04 3.10 -17.19
N LEU A 22 -28.23 4.08 -16.31
CA LEU A 22 -28.27 5.50 -16.62
C LEU A 22 -26.88 5.97 -17.15
N PRO A 23 -26.81 6.80 -18.21
CA PRO A 23 -25.54 7.35 -18.66
C PRO A 23 -24.91 8.28 -17.60
N PRO A 24 -23.58 8.34 -17.51
CA PRO A 24 -22.91 9.21 -16.55
C PRO A 24 -23.15 10.70 -16.88
N PRO A 25 -23.19 11.58 -15.86
CA PRO A 25 -23.28 13.01 -16.08
C PRO A 25 -22.00 13.54 -16.76
N SER A 26 -22.17 14.36 -17.80
CA SER A 26 -21.07 15.05 -18.48
C SER A 26 -20.30 15.93 -17.49
N ALA A 27 -19.00 15.69 -17.35
CA ALA A 27 -18.13 16.51 -16.51
C ALA A 27 -18.07 17.96 -17.05
N PRO A 28 -18.02 18.98 -16.17
CA PRO A 28 -17.79 20.34 -16.60
C PRO A 28 -16.38 20.48 -17.18
N TYR A 29 -16.27 21.19 -18.30
CA TYR A 29 -15.00 21.52 -18.95
C TYR A 29 -14.21 22.46 -18.04
N ILE A 30 -13.21 21.95 -17.33
CA ILE A 30 -12.28 22.77 -16.54
C ILE A 30 -11.39 23.52 -17.54
N ILE A 31 -11.60 24.83 -17.68
CA ILE A 31 -10.65 25.72 -18.34
C ILE A 31 -9.39 25.75 -17.46
N ALA A 32 -8.30 25.18 -17.96
CA ALA A 32 -7.00 25.23 -17.29
C ALA A 32 -6.49 26.68 -17.25
N PRO A 33 -5.94 27.17 -16.12
CA PRO A 33 -5.32 28.49 -16.05
C PRO A 33 -4.06 28.55 -16.94
N PRO A 34 -3.69 29.73 -17.45
CA PRO A 34 -2.47 29.90 -18.23
C PRO A 34 -1.24 29.60 -17.37
N VAL A 35 -0.35 28.74 -17.88
CA VAL A 35 0.93 28.41 -17.26
C VAL A 35 1.88 29.63 -17.32
N PRO A 36 2.58 29.99 -16.22
CA PRO A 36 3.58 31.04 -16.28
C PRO A 36 4.83 30.56 -17.03
N SER A 37 5.35 31.38 -17.95
CA SER A 37 6.62 31.14 -18.64
C SER A 37 7.77 31.05 -17.63
N ALA A 38 8.54 29.96 -17.70
CA ALA A 38 9.73 29.76 -16.89
C ALA A 38 10.80 30.82 -17.24
N SER A 39 11.32 31.50 -16.22
CA SER A 39 12.47 32.40 -16.35
C SER A 39 13.76 31.58 -16.35
N THR A 40 14.56 31.69 -17.41
CA THR A 40 15.87 31.05 -17.53
C THR A 40 16.84 31.66 -16.52
N ILE A 41 17.31 30.86 -15.55
CA ILE A 41 18.40 31.25 -14.64
C ILE A 41 19.74 31.03 -15.36
N PRO A 42 20.69 31.97 -15.34
CA PRO A 42 22.01 31.75 -15.89
C PRO A 42 22.79 30.70 -15.08
N PHE A 43 23.30 29.68 -15.77
CA PHE A 43 24.11 28.62 -15.22
C PHE A 43 25.53 29.14 -14.94
N VAL A 44 25.90 29.24 -13.66
CA VAL A 44 27.27 29.58 -13.24
C VAL A 44 28.07 28.29 -13.11
N HIS A 45 29.11 28.14 -13.91
CA HIS A 45 29.98 26.97 -13.88
C HIS A 45 30.88 27.02 -12.62
N PRO A 46 30.94 25.96 -11.80
CA PRO A 46 31.87 25.93 -10.68
C PRO A 46 33.31 25.78 -11.19
N ALA A 47 34.23 26.51 -10.55
CA ALA A 47 35.67 26.43 -10.81
C ALA A 47 36.23 25.07 -10.36
N ALA A 48 37.12 24.49 -11.18
CA ALA A 48 37.76 23.21 -10.90
C ALA A 48 38.75 23.33 -9.74
N TYR A 49 38.50 22.59 -8.66
CA TYR A 49 39.45 22.42 -7.55
C TYR A 49 40.50 21.37 -7.92
N ALA A 50 41.78 21.69 -7.77
CA ALA A 50 42.87 20.74 -7.88
C ALA A 50 42.87 19.77 -6.66
N PRO A 51 43.08 18.46 -6.85
CA PRO A 51 43.07 17.51 -5.76
C PRO A 51 44.33 17.65 -4.87
N PRO A 52 44.21 17.46 -3.55
CA PRO A 52 45.35 17.43 -2.64
C PRO A 52 46.21 16.16 -2.87
N ALA A 53 47.51 16.28 -2.59
CA ALA A 53 48.48 15.19 -2.72
C ALA A 53 48.19 14.05 -1.72
N PRO A 54 48.50 12.78 -2.07
CA PRO A 54 48.19 11.63 -1.22
C PRO A 54 49.12 11.56 0.01
N ALA A 55 48.53 11.42 1.20
CA ALA A 55 49.24 11.10 2.42
C ALA A 55 49.62 9.60 2.44
N SER A 56 50.85 9.29 2.86
CA SER A 56 51.30 7.90 3.05
C SER A 56 50.61 7.27 4.26
N ILE A 57 49.86 6.19 4.03
CA ILE A 57 49.14 5.43 5.06
C ILE A 57 50.04 4.26 5.52
N THR A 58 50.37 4.23 6.81
CA THR A 58 50.99 3.04 7.44
C THR A 58 49.92 1.96 7.64
N PRO A 59 50.18 0.67 7.29
CA PRO A 59 49.19 -0.37 7.47
C PRO A 59 48.93 -0.66 8.96
N PRO A 60 47.66 -0.94 9.35
CA PRO A 60 47.32 -1.32 10.72
C PRO A 60 47.86 -2.72 11.06
N PRO A 61 48.07 -3.04 12.35
CA PRO A 61 48.46 -4.37 12.79
C PRO A 61 47.36 -5.41 12.46
N SER A 62 47.78 -6.62 12.09
CA SER A 62 46.90 -7.73 11.76
C SER A 62 46.16 -8.22 13.01
N ILE A 63 44.82 -8.17 12.98
CA ILE A 63 43.94 -8.69 14.04
C ILE A 63 43.53 -10.11 13.63
N GLU A 64 43.81 -11.10 14.48
CA GLU A 64 43.33 -12.47 14.28
C GLU A 64 41.80 -12.55 14.50
N PRO A 65 41.06 -13.30 13.65
CA PRO A 65 39.61 -13.39 13.77
C PRO A 65 39.20 -14.26 14.97
N ILE A 66 38.56 -13.65 15.96
CA ILE A 66 37.83 -14.34 17.03
C ILE A 66 36.68 -15.13 16.40
N ARG A 67 36.73 -16.47 16.52
CA ARG A 67 35.68 -17.37 16.04
C ARG A 67 34.48 -17.32 16.97
N VAL A 68 33.51 -16.46 16.67
CA VAL A 68 32.21 -16.46 17.35
C VAL A 68 31.36 -17.66 16.89
N PRO A 69 30.63 -18.34 17.79
CA PRO A 69 29.69 -19.38 17.40
C PRO A 69 28.54 -18.77 16.58
N VAL A 70 28.47 -19.14 15.30
CA VAL A 70 27.32 -18.80 14.44
C VAL A 70 26.11 -19.57 14.95
N ARG A 71 25.14 -18.84 15.51
CA ARG A 71 23.80 -19.38 15.75
C ARG A 71 23.16 -19.66 14.38
N PRO A 72 22.51 -20.82 14.16
CA PRO A 72 21.76 -21.05 12.92
C PRO A 72 20.78 -19.90 12.72
N ALA A 73 20.91 -19.18 11.61
CA ALA A 73 19.90 -18.22 11.21
C ALA A 73 18.63 -19.02 10.93
N GLU A 74 17.57 -18.80 11.71
CA GLU A 74 16.25 -19.28 11.37
C GLU A 74 15.88 -18.64 10.04
N THR A 75 16.01 -19.41 8.95
CA THR A 75 15.53 -19.02 7.64
C THR A 75 14.01 -18.96 7.75
N ARG A 76 13.47 -17.80 8.12
CA ARG A 76 12.06 -17.47 7.92
C ARG A 76 11.86 -17.58 6.41
N THR A 77 11.39 -18.74 5.93
CA THR A 77 10.99 -18.95 4.54
C THR A 77 10.05 -17.81 4.20
N ALA A 78 10.54 -16.83 3.44
CA ALA A 78 9.73 -15.75 2.93
C ALA A 78 8.67 -16.42 2.07
N ARG A 79 7.44 -16.54 2.59
CA ARG A 79 6.31 -16.95 1.78
C ARG A 79 6.15 -15.85 0.74
N THR A 80 6.53 -16.14 -0.50
CA THR A 80 6.30 -15.24 -1.62
C THR A 80 4.80 -15.12 -1.77
N VAL A 81 4.20 -14.10 -1.14
CA VAL A 81 2.79 -13.79 -1.32
C VAL A 81 2.67 -13.27 -2.75
N GLU A 82 1.97 -14.01 -3.61
CA GLU A 82 1.60 -13.49 -4.92
C GLU A 82 0.67 -12.29 -4.70
N LEU A 83 1.18 -11.09 -4.99
CA LEU A 83 0.46 -9.83 -4.81
C LEU A 83 -0.62 -9.66 -5.88
N THR A 84 -1.68 -10.44 -5.77
CA THR A 84 -2.85 -10.30 -6.63
C THR A 84 -3.58 -8.98 -6.32
N PRO A 85 -4.29 -8.38 -7.29
CA PRO A 85 -5.04 -7.14 -7.07
C PRO A 85 -6.07 -7.23 -5.93
N SER A 86 -6.62 -8.42 -5.69
CA SER A 86 -7.57 -8.68 -4.61
C SER A 86 -6.93 -8.65 -3.23
N ILE A 87 -5.68 -9.14 -3.08
CA ILE A 87 -4.89 -9.05 -1.85
C ILE A 87 -4.51 -7.59 -1.58
N LEU A 88 -4.04 -6.87 -2.60
CA LEU A 88 -3.71 -5.45 -2.50
C LEU A 88 -4.91 -4.61 -2.09
N ALA A 89 -6.09 -4.85 -2.67
CA ALA A 89 -7.32 -4.15 -2.31
C ALA A 89 -7.69 -4.34 -0.82
N LYS A 90 -7.48 -5.55 -0.28
CA LYS A 90 -7.70 -5.84 1.14
C LYS A 90 -6.70 -5.09 2.03
N ALA A 91 -5.41 -5.15 1.72
CA ALA A 91 -4.39 -4.42 2.47
C ALA A 91 -4.64 -2.90 2.45
N GLN A 92 -4.98 -2.35 1.29
CA GLN A 92 -5.33 -0.93 1.14
C GLN A 92 -6.55 -0.54 1.97
N LYS A 93 -7.56 -1.41 2.09
CA LYS A 93 -8.72 -1.18 2.95
C LYS A 93 -8.29 -1.00 4.41
N HIS A 94 -7.46 -1.89 4.93
CA HIS A 94 -6.91 -1.78 6.28
C HIS A 94 -6.08 -0.48 6.45
N CYS A 95 -5.30 -0.09 5.44
CA CYS A 95 -4.60 1.20 5.48
C CYS A 95 -5.56 2.40 5.58
N ARG A 96 -6.70 2.39 4.87
CA ARG A 96 -7.70 3.46 5.00
C ARG A 96 -8.31 3.52 6.40
N PHE A 97 -8.60 2.36 7.00
CA PHE A 97 -9.10 2.31 8.37
C PHE A 97 -8.06 2.79 9.39
N ALA A 98 -6.78 2.50 9.17
CA ALA A 98 -5.71 3.04 10.00
C ALA A 98 -5.63 4.56 9.91
N ILE A 99 -5.76 5.15 8.71
CA ILE A 99 -5.80 6.62 8.53
C ILE A 99 -6.96 7.21 9.34
N SER A 100 -8.18 6.67 9.18
CA SER A 100 -9.34 7.15 9.95
C SER A 100 -9.18 6.98 11.46
N ALA A 101 -8.55 5.89 11.93
CA ALA A 101 -8.27 5.71 13.35
C ALA A 101 -7.30 6.78 13.90
N LEU A 102 -6.30 7.18 13.10
CA LEU A 102 -5.39 8.27 13.47
C LEU A 102 -6.09 9.63 13.51
N ASP A 103 -7.07 9.87 12.65
CA ASP A 103 -7.91 11.09 12.69
C ASP A 103 -8.71 11.19 14.01
N TYR A 104 -9.05 10.05 14.63
CA TYR A 104 -9.69 9.97 15.94
C TYR A 104 -8.71 9.74 17.11
N GLU A 105 -7.41 9.89 16.86
CA GLU A 105 -6.33 9.68 17.84
C GLU A 105 -6.30 8.27 18.49
N ASP A 106 -6.93 7.28 17.85
CA ASP A 106 -6.90 5.88 18.30
C ASP A 106 -5.69 5.13 17.72
N ALA A 107 -4.55 5.32 18.38
CA ALA A 107 -3.29 4.70 17.98
C ALA A 107 -3.31 3.16 18.08
N GLU A 108 -4.11 2.58 18.98
CA GLU A 108 -4.17 1.13 19.16
C GLU A 108 -4.94 0.46 18.03
N GLN A 109 -6.07 1.06 17.63
CA GLN A 109 -6.80 0.62 16.44
C GLN A 109 -5.96 0.80 15.17
N ALA A 110 -5.26 1.92 15.02
CA ALA A 110 -4.38 2.14 13.87
C ALA A 110 -3.29 1.05 13.76
N LYS A 111 -2.62 0.71 14.87
CA LYS A 111 -1.63 -0.38 14.90
C LYS A 111 -2.23 -1.73 14.51
N LYS A 112 -3.44 -2.04 14.98
CA LYS A 112 -4.14 -3.29 14.66
C LYS A 112 -4.43 -3.41 13.17
N GLU A 113 -4.94 -2.34 12.55
CA GLU A 113 -5.23 -2.31 11.12
C GLU A 113 -3.94 -2.42 10.28
N LEU A 114 -2.86 -1.74 10.69
CA LEU A 114 -1.56 -1.84 10.02
C LEU A 114 -0.95 -3.25 10.13
N ARG A 115 -1.08 -3.91 11.29
CA ARG A 115 -0.67 -5.31 11.47
C ARG A 115 -1.46 -6.23 10.53
N ALA A 116 -2.77 -6.07 10.45
CA ALA A 116 -3.62 -6.86 9.54
C ALA A 116 -3.22 -6.64 8.06
N ALA A 117 -2.89 -5.40 7.67
CA ALA A 117 -2.38 -5.13 6.33
C ALA A 117 -1.04 -5.85 6.06
N LEU A 118 -0.13 -5.86 7.03
CA LEU A 118 1.16 -6.56 6.92
C LEU A 118 0.98 -8.09 6.85
N GLU A 119 0.08 -8.65 7.64
CA GLU A 119 -0.23 -10.10 7.60
C GLU A 119 -0.75 -10.52 6.21
N ILE A 120 -1.58 -9.69 5.57
CA ILE A 120 -2.07 -9.91 4.21
C ILE A 120 -0.92 -9.91 3.18
N LEU A 121 0.12 -9.09 3.41
CA LEU A 121 1.29 -8.97 2.53
C LEU A 121 2.42 -9.95 2.88
N GLY A 122 2.33 -10.67 3.99
CA GLY A 122 3.32 -11.64 4.45
C GLY A 122 4.42 -11.10 5.38
N GLY A 123 4.19 -9.96 6.03
CA GLY A 123 5.10 -9.30 7.00
C GLY A 123 5.15 -9.94 8.38
#